data_AF-A0A6A6VA25-F1
#
_entry.id   AF-A0A6A6VA25-F1
#
_cell.length_a   1.000
_cell.length_b   1.000
_cell.length_c   1.000
_cell.angle_alpha   90.00
_cell.angle_beta   90.00
_cell.angle_gamma   90.00
#
_symmetry.space_group_name_H-M   'P 1'
#
loop_
_entity.id
_entity.type
_entity.pdbx_description
1 polymer ?
#
loop_
_entity_poly.entity_id
_entity_poly.type
_entity_poly.pdbx_seq_one_letter_code
_entity_poly.pdbx_strand_id
1 'polypeptide(L)'
;MASIQSKKRLALAILDFLSTSSTDGTIEAEDAEQLEIASNCIAEAFKVDPNDKAAVQDAVGGQNLLAIYNVYEKLKGKSTPSTAGYSSASLVETGTC
;
A
#
# COMPACT_ATOMS: atom_id res chain seq x y z
N MET A 1 -12.81 11.41 -8.27
CA MET A 1 -12.46 12.14 -7.03
C MET A 1 -12.52 11.15 -5.88
N ALA A 2 -11.45 11.00 -5.10
CA ALA A 2 -11.49 10.16 -3.90
C ALA A 2 -12.49 10.77 -2.90
N SER A 3 -13.38 9.93 -2.34
CA SER A 3 -14.34 10.38 -1.34
C SER A 3 -13.62 10.87 -0.07
N ILE A 4 -14.25 11.72 0.74
CA ILE A 4 -13.68 12.15 2.04
C ILE A 4 -13.32 10.93 2.90
N GLN A 5 -14.13 9.87 2.85
CA GLN A 5 -13.84 8.61 3.52
C GLN A 5 -12.59 7.92 2.98
N SER A 6 -12.39 7.92 1.65
CA SER A 6 -11.16 7.39 1.04
C SER A 6 -9.91 8.16 1.51
N LYS A 7 -10.02 9.49 1.69
CA LYS A 7 -8.91 10.30 2.22
C LYS A 7 -8.63 10.01 3.70
N LYS A 8 -9.69 9.84 4.51
CA LYS A 8 -9.57 9.46 5.92
C LYS A 8 -8.93 8.08 6.09
N ARG A 9 -9.34 7.11 5.27
CA ARG A 9 -8.73 5.77 5.23
C ARG A 9 -7.25 5.83 4.88
N LEU A 10 -6.89 6.64 3.88
CA LEU A 10 -5.47 6.84 3.54
C LEU A 10 -4.69 7.47 4.70
N ALA A 11 -5.25 8.46 5.39
CA ALA A 11 -4.62 9.07 6.55
C ALA A 11 -4.36 8.04 7.67
N LEU A 12 -5.35 7.18 7.98
CA LEU A 12 -5.18 6.08 8.95
C LEU A 12 -4.09 5.09 8.54
N ALA A 13 -4.00 4.76 7.25
CA ALA A 13 -2.96 3.87 6.74
C ALA A 13 -1.54 4.50 6.81
N ILE A 14 -1.43 5.83 6.70
CA ILE A 14 -0.17 6.54 6.94
C ILE A 14 0.18 6.49 8.42
N LEU A 15 -0.78 6.74 9.32
CA LEU A 15 -0.55 6.69 10.78
C LEU A 15 -0.06 5.30 11.23
N ASP A 16 -0.65 4.23 10.69
CA ASP A 16 -0.20 2.85 10.91
C ASP A 16 1.25 2.61 10.45
N PHE A 17 1.61 3.17 9.29
CA PHE A 17 2.98 3.11 8.77
C PHE A 17 3.98 3.89 9.64
N LEU A 18 3.64 5.09 10.12
CA LEU A 18 4.52 5.88 11.00
C LEU A 18 4.73 5.16 12.34
N SER A 19 3.67 4.59 12.91
CA SER A 19 3.74 3.78 14.14
C SER A 19 4.59 2.52 13.96
N THR A 20 4.42 1.82 12.84
CA THR A 20 5.23 0.64 12.49
C THR A 20 6.70 1.04 12.30
N SER A 21 6.98 2.14 11.61
CA SER A 21 8.36 2.60 11.39
C SER A 21 9.08 2.91 12.71
N SER A 22 8.35 3.48 13.68
CA SER A 22 8.87 3.79 15.02
C SER A 22 9.25 2.54 15.83
N THR A 23 8.68 1.38 15.49
CA THR A 23 8.91 0.11 16.20
C THR A 23 9.79 -0.89 15.44
N ASP A 24 9.82 -0.81 14.11
CA ASP A 24 10.59 -1.69 13.23
C ASP A 24 12.08 -1.31 13.15
N GLY A 25 12.47 -0.15 13.69
CA GLY A 25 13.87 0.30 13.72
C GLY A 25 14.37 0.82 12.36
N THR A 26 13.46 1.20 11.48
CA THR A 26 13.76 1.79 10.16
C THR A 26 14.23 3.24 10.22
N ILE A 27 14.23 3.83 11.41
CA ILE A 27 14.44 5.26 11.70
C ILE A 27 15.16 5.41 13.03
N GLU A 28 15.92 6.50 13.17
CA GLU A 28 16.66 6.79 14.39
C GLU A 28 15.72 7.14 15.55
N ALA A 29 16.13 6.82 16.78
CA ALA A 29 15.30 7.03 17.96
C ALA A 29 14.97 8.52 18.20
N GLU A 30 15.82 9.43 17.73
CA GLU A 30 15.58 10.88 17.79
C GLU A 30 14.46 11.35 16.85
N ASP A 31 14.18 10.59 15.78
CA ASP A 31 13.12 10.89 14.83
C ASP A 31 11.77 10.27 15.24
N ALA A 32 11.77 9.33 16.18
CA ALA A 32 10.57 8.69 16.71
C ALA A 32 9.61 9.73 17.34
N GLU A 33 10.16 10.71 18.08
CA GLU A 33 9.37 11.81 18.66
C GLU A 33 8.75 12.70 17.59
N GLN A 34 9.47 12.93 16.49
CA GLN A 34 8.99 13.75 15.37
C GLN A 34 7.83 13.06 14.64
N LEU A 35 7.86 11.74 14.54
CA LEU A 35 6.79 10.93 13.96
C LEU A 35 5.53 10.90 14.82
N GLU A 36 5.67 10.90 16.14
CA GLU A 36 4.53 11.02 17.06
C GLU A 36 3.82 12.37 16.86
N ILE A 37 4.58 13.46 16.76
CA ILE A 37 4.06 14.81 16.51
C ILE A 37 3.39 14.89 15.14
N ALA A 38 4.02 14.34 14.09
CA ALA A 38 3.45 14.30 12.75
C ALA A 38 2.15 13.49 12.72
N SER A 39 2.10 12.36 13.42
CA SER A 39 0.92 11.50 13.53
C SER A 39 -0.26 12.25 14.16
N ASN A 40 -0.02 12.99 15.24
CA ASN A 40 -1.05 13.82 15.87
C ASN A 40 -1.56 14.93 14.93
N CYS A 41 -0.66 15.63 14.24
CA CYS A 41 -1.04 16.65 13.26
C CYS A 41 -1.94 16.09 12.14
N ILE A 42 -1.62 14.90 11.62
CA ILE A 42 -2.40 14.24 10.56
C ILE A 42 -3.76 13.79 11.11
N ALA A 43 -3.80 13.17 12.29
CA ALA A 43 -5.03 12.74 12.94
C ALA A 43 -6.00 13.92 13.13
N GLU A 44 -5.49 15.05 13.62
CA GLU A 44 -6.28 16.27 13.80
C GLU A 44 -6.74 16.91 12.49
N ALA A 45 -5.89 16.94 11.46
CA ALA A 45 -6.21 17.53 10.16
C ALA A 45 -7.34 16.77 9.45
N PHE A 46 -7.34 15.43 9.54
CA PHE A 46 -8.34 14.59 8.89
C PHE A 46 -9.51 14.20 9.79
N LYS A 47 -9.47 14.57 11.08
CA LYS A 47 -10.45 14.18 12.11
C LYS A 47 -10.64 12.66 12.09
N VAL A 48 -9.52 11.95 12.27
CA VAL A 48 -9.42 10.49 12.35
C VAL A 48 -8.71 10.12 13.64
N ASP A 49 -9.02 8.95 14.19
CA ASP A 49 -8.41 8.46 15.43
C ASP A 49 -7.42 7.32 15.10
N PRO A 50 -6.11 7.49 15.33
CA PRO A 50 -5.12 6.44 15.13
C PRO A 50 -5.29 5.23 16.07
N ASN A 51 -6.01 5.38 17.19
CA ASN A 51 -6.24 4.32 18.16
C ASN A 51 -7.47 3.46 17.82
N ASP A 52 -8.32 3.92 16.89
CA ASP A 52 -9.48 3.16 16.42
C ASP A 52 -9.04 2.04 15.49
N LYS A 53 -8.66 0.90 16.09
CA LYS A 53 -8.21 -0.29 15.37
C LYS A 53 -9.23 -0.79 14.35
N ALA A 54 -10.53 -0.60 14.58
CA ALA A 54 -11.55 -1.02 13.62
C ALA A 54 -11.53 -0.12 12.38
N ALA A 55 -11.40 1.20 12.57
CA ALA A 55 -11.25 2.15 11.47
C ALA A 55 -9.94 1.94 10.71
N VAL A 56 -8.84 1.66 11.40
CA VAL A 56 -7.54 1.33 10.77
C VAL A 56 -7.66 0.03 9.97
N GLN A 57 -8.26 -1.02 10.52
CA GLN A 57 -8.46 -2.28 9.77
C GLN A 57 -9.40 -2.11 8.58
N ASP A 58 -10.47 -1.33 8.70
CA ASP A 58 -11.37 -1.00 7.59
C ASP A 58 -10.66 -0.18 6.50
N ALA A 59 -9.76 0.72 6.90
CA ALA A 59 -8.98 1.56 6.00
C ALA A 59 -7.92 0.78 5.22
N VAL A 60 -7.23 -0.12 5.92
CA VAL A 60 -6.07 -0.87 5.41
C VAL A 60 -6.51 -2.20 4.79
N GLY A 61 -7.69 -2.73 5.14
CA GLY A 61 -8.31 -3.89 4.49
C GLY A 61 -7.49 -5.18 4.57
N GLY A 62 -6.58 -5.29 5.55
CA GLY A 62 -5.63 -6.40 5.67
C GLY A 62 -4.37 -6.27 4.78
N GLN A 63 -4.22 -5.16 4.04
CA GLN A 63 -3.02 -4.84 3.27
C GLN A 63 -2.45 -3.49 3.69
N ASN A 64 -1.34 -3.51 4.42
CA ASN A 64 -0.56 -2.35 4.82
C ASN A 64 -0.05 -1.52 3.62
N LEU A 65 0.08 -0.21 3.82
CA LEU A 65 0.47 0.77 2.77
C LEU A 65 1.75 0.35 2.02
N LEU A 66 2.66 -0.29 2.76
CA LEU A 66 3.94 -0.82 2.27
C LEU A 66 3.75 -1.98 1.28
N ALA A 67 2.78 -2.87 1.50
CA ALA A 67 2.45 -3.94 0.56
C ALA A 67 1.87 -3.36 -0.75
N ILE A 68 1.02 -2.34 -0.66
CA ILE A 68 0.46 -1.64 -1.82
C ILE A 68 1.57 -0.95 -2.62
N TYR A 69 2.50 -0.28 -1.94
CA TYR A 69 3.64 0.37 -2.57
C TYR A 69 4.58 -0.65 -3.25
N ASN A 70 4.89 -1.76 -2.58
CA ASN A 70 5.69 -2.85 -3.16
C ASN A 70 5.06 -3.44 -4.44
N VAL A 71 3.73 -3.59 -4.48
CA VAL A 71 3.02 -4.03 -5.70
C VAL A 71 3.13 -2.96 -6.78
N TYR A 72 2.94 -1.68 -6.43
CA TYR A 72 3.10 -0.58 -7.37
C TYR A 72 4.51 -0.51 -7.96
N GLU A 73 5.57 -0.66 -7.16
CA GLU A 73 6.95 -0.68 -7.66
C GLU A 73 7.20 -1.86 -8.60
N LYS A 74 6.69 -3.06 -8.26
CA LYS A 74 6.75 -4.24 -9.14
C LYS A 74 6.02 -4.01 -10.48
N LEU A 75 4.92 -3.28 -10.48
CA LEU A 75 4.18 -2.93 -11.69
C LEU A 75 4.85 -1.80 -12.48
N LYS A 76 5.40 -0.79 -11.81
CA LYS A 76 6.13 0.33 -12.42
C LYS A 76 7.43 -0.15 -13.08
N GLY A 77 8.10 -1.13 -12.50
CA GLY A 77 9.23 -1.84 -13.12
C GLY A 77 8.85 -2.72 -14.32
N LYS A 78 7.55 -2.90 -14.60
CA LYS A 78 7.03 -3.70 -15.71
C LYS A 78 6.46 -2.87 -16.86
N SER A 79 6.60 -1.54 -16.82
CA SER A 79 6.31 -0.65 -17.96
C SER A 79 7.43 -0.67 -19.00
N THR A 80 7.68 -1.83 -19.58
CA THR A 80 8.01 -1.96 -21.00
C THR A 80 7.11 -3.06 -21.57
N PRO A 81 6.12 -2.73 -22.41
CA PRO A 81 5.49 -3.74 -23.24
C PRO A 81 6.49 -4.08 -24.36
N SER A 82 7.40 -5.01 -24.13
CA SER A 82 7.96 -5.77 -25.25
C SER A 82 6.95 -6.86 -25.62
N THR A 83 5.91 -6.45 -26.36
CA THR A 83 5.27 -7.37 -27.32
C THR A 83 6.24 -7.53 -28.48
N ALA A 84 7.21 -8.42 -28.30
CA ALA A 84 8.04 -8.93 -29.38
C ALA A 84 8.41 -10.38 -29.07
N GLY A 85 7.94 -11.32 -29.90
CA GLY A 85 8.46 -12.68 -29.98
C GLY A 85 7.49 -13.77 -29.50
N TYR A 86 6.52 -14.16 -30.32
CA TYR A 86 6.58 -15.33 -31.23
C TYR A 86 6.29 -16.67 -30.54
N SER A 87 5.12 -17.23 -30.82
CA SER A 87 4.99 -18.67 -31.00
C SER A 87 4.02 -18.90 -32.14
N SER A 88 4.59 -18.98 -33.34
CA SER A 88 3.96 -19.66 -34.46
C SER A 88 3.82 -21.14 -34.15
N ALA A 89 2.60 -21.64 -34.37
CA ALA A 89 2.26 -22.97 -34.87
C ALA A 89 2.90 -24.21 -34.22
N SER A 90 2.04 -25.09 -33.69
CA SER A 90 2.03 -26.46 -34.21
C SER A 90 0.60 -27.01 -34.18
N LEU A 91 0.11 -27.30 -35.38
CA LEU A 91 -1.10 -28.09 -35.61
C LEU A 91 -0.79 -29.53 -35.21
N VAL A 92 -1.57 -30.13 -34.31
CA VAL A 92 -1.79 -31.59 -34.27
C VAL A 92 -3.07 -31.92 -33.51
N GLU A 93 -4.17 -32.18 -34.21
CA GLU A 93 -5.18 -33.13 -33.72
C GLU A 93 -5.82 -33.85 -34.93
N THR A 94 -5.07 -34.82 -35.46
CA THR A 94 -5.64 -35.98 -36.14
C THR A 94 -6.14 -36.96 -35.06
N GLY A 95 -7.42 -37.33 -35.11
CA GLY A 95 -8.13 -37.99 -34.02
C GLY A 95 -7.87 -39.48 -33.79
N THR A 96 -8.72 -40.06 -32.94
CA THR A 96 -9.11 -41.48 -32.85
C THR A 96 -10.17 -41.61 -31.76
N CYS A 97 -11.38 -42.06 -32.14
CA CYS A 97 -12.28 -43.03 -31.49
C CYS A 97 -13.68 -42.89 -32.09
#